data_AF-A0ABD2PIS8-F1
#
_entry.id   AF-A0ABD2PIS8-F1
#
_cell.length_a   1.000
_cell.length_b   1.000
_cell.length_c   1.000
_cell.angle_alpha   90.00
_cell.angle_beta   90.00
_cell.angle_gamma   90.00
#
_symmetry.space_group_name_H-M   'P 1'
#
loop_
_entity.id
_entity.type
_entity.pdbx_description
1 polymer ?
#
loop_
_entity_poly.entity_id
_entity_poly.type
_entity_poly.pdbx_seq_one_letter_code
_entity_poly.pdbx_strand_id
1 'polypeptide(L)'
;VVSETKNHALYLTIHLAPGASAAEVVKTLAKLETYIDKICPLDLRDEDNEILAGIGFGPNFLKRIYHDSAKNGIANFTYEHRKGGMADMPATGGDIFIHAKCHERGKLFELAQ
;
A
#
# COMPACT_ATOMS: atom_id res chain seq x y z
N VAL A 1 10.07 -0.46 4.57
CA VAL A 1 10.91 0.57 3.93
C VAL A 1 11.17 1.64 4.97
N VAL A 2 12.42 1.85 5.37
CA VAL A 2 12.84 3.01 6.16
C VAL A 2 13.43 3.98 5.16
N SER A 3 12.79 5.13 5.00
CA SER A 3 13.21 6.19 4.10
C SER A 3 13.17 7.51 4.85
N GLU A 4 13.83 8.52 4.31
CA GLU A 4 13.71 9.87 4.84
C GLU A 4 12.26 10.34 4.90
N THR A 5 12.01 11.24 5.85
CA THR A 5 10.68 11.79 6.06
C THR A 5 10.41 12.84 4.99
N LYS A 6 9.35 12.66 4.21
CA LYS A 6 8.86 13.66 3.26
C LYS A 6 7.75 14.51 3.92
N ASN A 7 7.46 15.68 3.36
CA ASN A 7 6.47 16.62 3.94
C ASN A 7 5.03 16.07 3.92
N HIS A 8 4.73 15.17 2.97
CA HIS A 8 3.39 14.63 2.79
C HIS A 8 3.42 13.10 2.65
N ALA A 9 2.32 12.47 3.06
CA ALA A 9 2.10 11.04 2.91
C ALA A 9 0.66 10.75 2.46
N LEU A 10 0.53 9.74 1.60
CA LEU A 10 -0.72 9.13 1.17
C LEU A 10 -0.79 7.73 1.76
N TYR A 11 -1.93 7.39 2.34
CA TYR A 11 -2.22 6.05 2.85
C TYR A 11 -3.55 5.59 2.25
N LEU A 12 -3.51 4.56 1.40
CA LEU A 12 -4.68 3.97 0.76
C LEU A 12 -4.85 2.53 1.23
N THR A 13 -5.99 2.25 1.84
CA THR A 13 -6.42 0.88 2.16
C THR A 13 -7.52 0.48 1.18
N ILE A 14 -7.29 -0.57 0.41
CA ILE A 14 -8.21 -1.05 -0.63
C ILE A 14 -8.82 -2.37 -0.17
N HIS A 15 -10.15 -2.43 -0.23
CA HIS A 15 -10.94 -3.64 -0.06
C HIS A 15 -11.38 -4.16 -1.41
N LEU A 16 -11.06 -5.40 -1.71
CA LEU A 16 -11.41 -6.03 -2.98
C LEU A 16 -12.83 -6.58 -2.93
N ALA A 17 -13.55 -6.45 -4.05
CA ALA A 17 -14.87 -7.04 -4.17
C ALA A 17 -14.80 -8.59 -4.05
N PRO A 18 -15.85 -9.24 -3.50
CA PRO A 18 -15.95 -10.70 -3.51
C PRO A 18 -15.89 -11.22 -4.95
N GLY A 19 -14.84 -11.97 -5.29
CA GLY A 19 -14.60 -12.50 -6.63
C GLY A 19 -13.55 -11.75 -7.46
N ALA A 20 -12.95 -10.67 -6.95
CA ALA A 20 -11.83 -10.01 -7.61
C ALA A 20 -10.67 -11.00 -7.87
N SER A 21 -10.19 -11.04 -9.12
CA SER A 21 -9.07 -11.88 -9.53
C SER A 21 -7.77 -11.40 -8.89
N ALA A 22 -7.15 -12.27 -8.08
CA ALA A 22 -5.88 -11.94 -7.42
C ALA A 22 -4.76 -11.69 -8.44
N ALA A 23 -4.77 -12.42 -9.57
CA ALA A 23 -3.78 -12.26 -10.62
C ALA A 23 -3.88 -10.89 -11.32
N GLU A 24 -5.09 -10.45 -11.67
CA GLU A 24 -5.29 -9.14 -12.29
C GLU A 24 -4.98 -7.99 -11.33
N VAL A 25 -5.29 -8.16 -10.04
CA VAL A 25 -4.89 -7.21 -9.00
C VAL A 25 -3.38 -7.07 -8.92
N VAL A 26 -2.64 -8.17 -8.79
CA VAL A 26 -1.16 -8.14 -8.73
C VAL A 26 -0.58 -7.54 -10.01
N LYS A 27 -1.11 -7.90 -11.18
CA LYS A 27 -0.71 -7.34 -12.47
C LYS A 27 -0.95 -5.83 -12.57
N THR A 28 -2.02 -5.34 -11.95
CA THR A 28 -2.33 -3.90 -11.89
C THR A 28 -1.36 -3.19 -10.95
N LEU A 29 -1.13 -3.76 -9.77
CA LEU A 29 -0.19 -3.22 -8.78
C LEU A 29 1.26 -3.19 -9.29
N ALA A 30 1.64 -4.15 -10.14
CA ALA A 30 2.95 -4.18 -10.80
C ALA A 30 3.18 -2.97 -11.73
N LYS A 31 2.11 -2.23 -12.12
CA LYS A 31 2.21 -1.00 -12.91
C LYS A 31 2.37 0.26 -12.07
N LEU A 32 2.39 0.16 -10.73
CA LEU A 32 2.51 1.32 -9.84
C LEU A 32 3.74 2.16 -10.19
N GLU A 33 4.88 1.53 -10.43
CA GLU A 33 6.11 2.20 -10.84
C GLU A 33 5.93 2.97 -12.15
N THR A 34 5.27 2.36 -13.15
CA THR A 34 4.94 3.05 -14.41
C THR A 34 4.02 4.26 -14.22
N TYR A 35 3.10 4.23 -13.26
CA TYR A 35 2.28 5.40 -12.92
C TYR A 35 3.10 6.49 -12.21
N ILE A 36 3.99 6.09 -11.30
CA ILE A 36 4.93 7.01 -10.65
C ILE A 36 5.83 7.68 -11.69
N ASP A 37 6.37 6.94 -12.65
CA ASP A 37 7.22 7.50 -13.70
C ASP A 37 6.49 8.48 -14.63
N LYS A 38 5.16 8.34 -14.79
CA LYS A 38 4.36 9.32 -15.52
C LYS A 38 4.18 10.63 -14.75
N ILE A 39 4.06 10.56 -13.43
CA ILE A 39 3.85 11.73 -12.55
C ILE A 39 5.18 12.41 -12.22
N CYS A 40 6.24 11.61 -12.07
CA CYS A 40 7.58 12.02 -11.69
C CYS A 40 8.60 11.30 -12.58
N PRO A 41 8.84 11.81 -13.81
CA PRO A 41 9.77 11.22 -14.77
C PRO A 41 11.18 11.08 -14.19
N LEU A 42 11.85 9.97 -14.53
CA LEU A 42 13.18 9.61 -14.00
C LEU A 42 14.27 10.65 -14.30
N ASP A 43 14.18 11.32 -15.45
CA ASP A 43 15.13 12.36 -15.89
C ASP A 43 14.96 13.70 -15.16
N LEU A 44 13.81 13.90 -14.50
CA LEU A 44 13.49 15.09 -13.72
C LEU A 44 13.41 14.80 -12.22
N ARG A 45 13.61 13.55 -11.80
CA ARG A 45 13.45 13.12 -10.41
C ARG A 45 14.67 13.46 -9.57
N ASP A 46 14.44 14.04 -8.41
CA ASP A 46 15.44 14.29 -7.36
C ASP A 46 14.86 13.98 -5.97
N GLU A 47 15.68 14.16 -4.93
CA GLU A 47 15.27 13.90 -3.55
C GLU A 47 14.11 14.81 -3.09
N ASP A 48 13.99 16.02 -3.64
CA ASP A 48 12.93 16.97 -3.26
C ASP A 48 11.59 16.61 -3.90
N ASN A 49 11.61 15.91 -5.03
CA ASN A 49 10.44 15.79 -5.88
C ASN A 49 10.01 14.32 -6.13
N GLU A 50 10.81 13.36 -5.69
CA GLU A 50 10.55 11.93 -5.81
C GLU A 50 9.30 11.47 -5.06
N ILE A 51 8.71 10.39 -5.55
CA ILE A 51 7.65 9.67 -4.86
C ILE A 51 8.21 8.35 -4.33
N LEU A 52 8.29 8.23 -3.01
CA LEU A 52 8.64 6.98 -2.34
C LEU A 52 7.36 6.21 -2.02
N ALA A 53 7.13 5.11 -2.72
CA ALA A 53 5.93 4.30 -2.55
C ALA A 53 6.24 2.85 -2.14
N GLY A 54 5.28 2.22 -1.46
CA GLY A 54 5.35 0.80 -1.19
C GLY A 54 3.96 0.19 -1.00
N ILE A 55 3.88 -1.09 -1.34
CA ILE A 55 2.67 -1.89 -1.32
C ILE A 55 2.76 -2.90 -0.17
N GLY A 56 1.72 -2.97 0.63
CA GLY A 56 1.48 -4.01 1.61
C GLY A 56 0.28 -4.87 1.20
N PHE A 57 0.32 -6.14 1.55
CA PHE A 57 -0.79 -7.07 1.33
C PHE A 57 -1.36 -7.51 2.67
N GLY A 58 -2.68 -7.40 2.80
CA GLY A 58 -3.40 -7.95 3.95
C GLY A 58 -3.20 -9.46 4.03
N PRO A 59 -3.23 -10.06 5.24
CA PRO A 59 -2.85 -11.46 5.43
C PRO A 59 -3.72 -12.45 4.66
N ASN A 60 -5.02 -12.15 4.49
CA ASN A 60 -5.93 -12.97 3.71
C ASN A 60 -5.61 -12.90 2.20
N PHE A 61 -5.32 -11.71 1.69
CA PHE A 61 -4.93 -11.54 0.30
C PHE A 61 -3.54 -12.13 0.01
N LEU A 62 -2.57 -11.92 0.91
CA LEU A 62 -1.22 -12.48 0.80
C LEU A 62 -1.25 -14.01 0.66
N LYS A 63 -2.08 -14.71 1.46
CA LYS A 63 -2.25 -16.17 1.34
C LYS A 63 -2.74 -16.62 -0.04
N ARG A 64 -3.52 -15.79 -0.75
CA ARG A 64 -4.03 -16.08 -2.10
C ARG A 64 -2.97 -15.91 -3.19
N ILE A 65 -1.99 -15.02 -2.99
CA ILE A 65 -0.95 -14.71 -3.99
C ILE A 65 0.40 -15.35 -3.65
N TYR A 66 0.61 -15.72 -2.39
CA TYR A 66 1.85 -16.31 -1.89
C TYR A 66 1.52 -17.38 -0.84
N HIS A 67 1.17 -18.57 -1.33
CA HIS A 67 0.62 -19.67 -0.52
C HIS A 67 1.60 -20.16 0.57
N ASP A 68 2.90 -20.14 0.29
CA ASP A 68 3.94 -20.59 1.23
C ASP A 68 4.49 -19.44 2.10
N SER A 69 3.84 -18.28 2.13
CA SER A 69 4.25 -17.12 2.95
C SER A 69 4.61 -17.48 4.39
N ALA A 70 3.76 -18.28 5.06
CA ALA A 70 4.01 -18.73 6.42
C ALA A 70 5.25 -19.65 6.54
N LYS A 71 5.45 -20.57 5.59
CA LYS A 71 6.63 -21.47 5.58
C LYS A 71 7.91 -20.70 5.30
N ASN A 72 7.82 -19.62 4.53
CA ASN A 72 8.92 -18.72 4.20
C ASN A 72 9.15 -17.65 5.28
N GLY A 73 8.61 -17.85 6.49
CA GLY A 73 8.89 -17.01 7.66
C GLY A 73 8.15 -15.68 7.68
N ILE A 74 7.16 -15.45 6.82
CA ILE A 74 6.32 -14.25 6.90
C ILE A 74 5.33 -14.42 8.05
N ALA A 75 5.60 -13.71 9.15
CA ALA A 75 4.71 -13.66 10.30
C ALA A 75 3.40 -12.93 9.95
N ASN A 76 2.29 -13.50 10.38
CA ASN A 76 0.98 -12.87 10.26
C ASN A 76 0.75 -11.93 11.46
N PHE A 77 0.64 -10.64 11.19
CA PHE A 77 0.27 -9.63 12.18
C PHE A 77 -1.21 -9.31 12.03
N THR A 78 -2.07 -10.15 12.60
CA THR A 78 -3.52 -9.92 12.58
C THR A 78 -3.87 -8.90 13.65
N TYR A 79 -4.56 -7.84 13.25
CA TYR A 79 -5.06 -6.85 14.20
C TYR A 79 -6.39 -7.33 14.79
N GLU A 80 -6.46 -7.42 16.11
CA GLU A 80 -7.68 -7.84 16.79
C GLU A 80 -8.60 -6.66 17.09
N HIS A 81 -9.90 -6.91 16.99
CA HIS A 81 -10.91 -5.96 17.42
C HIS A 81 -10.80 -5.78 18.94
N ARG A 82 -10.53 -4.55 19.38
CA ARG A 82 -10.42 -4.21 20.80
C ARG A 82 -11.57 -3.30 21.20
N LYS A 83 -12.34 -3.73 22.21
CA LYS A 83 -13.45 -2.94 22.77
C LYS A 83 -13.15 -2.61 24.23
N GLY A 84 -13.12 -1.32 24.55
CA GLY A 84 -12.96 -0.80 25.91
C GLY A 84 -14.23 -0.14 26.43
N GLY A 85 -14.20 0.33 27.69
CA GLY A 85 -15.35 0.99 28.32
C GLY A 85 -15.75 2.34 27.72
N MET A 86 -14.84 3.02 27.01
CA MET A 86 -15.06 4.35 26.41
C MET A 86 -14.74 4.43 24.90
N ALA A 87 -14.22 3.35 24.31
CA ALA A 87 -13.82 3.36 22.90
C ALA A 87 -13.96 1.98 22.28
N ASP A 88 -14.30 1.98 21.00
CA ASP A 88 -14.29 0.80 20.15
C ASP A 88 -13.22 0.98 19.07
N MET A 89 -12.33 0.01 18.95
CA MET A 89 -11.25 0.03 17.98
C MET A 89 -11.40 -1.17 17.05
N PRO A 90 -12.15 -1.01 15.94
CA PRO A 90 -12.49 -2.10 15.05
C PRO A 90 -11.25 -2.61 14.32
N ALA A 91 -11.25 -3.90 14.02
CA ALA A 91 -10.33 -4.50 13.06
C ALA A 91 -10.87 -4.27 11.65
N THR A 92 -10.56 -3.10 11.06
CA THR A 92 -11.08 -2.71 9.74
C THR A 92 -10.49 -3.53 8.60
N GLY A 93 -9.32 -4.15 8.80
CA GLY A 93 -8.67 -5.00 7.80
C GLY A 93 -8.16 -4.21 6.59
N GLY A 94 -8.20 -4.86 5.42
CA GLY A 94 -7.69 -4.35 4.15
C GLY A 94 -7.01 -5.46 3.35
N ASP A 95 -7.20 -5.49 2.04
CA ASP A 95 -6.57 -6.48 1.16
C ASP A 95 -5.23 -5.97 0.63
N ILE A 96 -5.20 -4.67 0.30
CA ILE A 96 -4.01 -3.98 -0.23
C ILE A 96 -3.86 -2.68 0.54
N PHE A 97 -2.61 -2.35 0.87
CA PHE A 97 -2.22 -1.08 1.44
C PHE A 97 -1.19 -0.42 0.54
N ILE A 98 -1.42 0.82 0.12
CA ILE A 98 -0.43 1.62 -0.60
C ILE A 98 -0.05 2.78 0.31
N HIS A 99 1.24 2.90 0.61
CA HIS A 99 1.78 4.11 1.20
C HIS A 99 2.65 4.81 0.18
N ALA A 100 2.53 6.13 0.06
CA ALA A 100 3.40 6.94 -0.76
C ALA A 100 3.79 8.22 -0.02
N LYS A 101 4.99 8.73 -0.26
CA LYS A 101 5.53 9.94 0.37
C LYS A 101 6.19 10.82 -0.69
N CYS A 102 6.02 12.12 -0.59
CA CYS A 102 6.60 13.13 -1.49
C CYS A 102 6.60 14.50 -0.79
N HIS A 103 7.49 15.43 -1.16
CA HIS A 103 7.39 16.81 -0.67
C HIS A 103 6.30 17.61 -1.40
N GLU A 104 5.83 17.14 -2.56
CA GLU A 104 4.77 17.77 -3.34
C GLU A 104 3.43 17.03 -3.15
N ARG A 105 2.47 17.71 -2.52
CA ARG A 105 1.13 17.14 -2.30
C ARG A 105 0.40 16.82 -3.61
N GLY A 106 0.62 17.62 -4.67
CA GLY A 106 -0.02 17.44 -5.97
C GLY A 106 0.30 16.08 -6.61
N LYS A 107 1.55 15.63 -6.53
CA LYS A 107 1.98 14.33 -7.05
C LYS A 107 1.29 13.16 -6.34
N LEU A 108 1.08 13.26 -5.02
CA LEU A 108 0.35 12.26 -4.26
C LEU A 108 -1.15 12.26 -4.59
N PHE A 109 -1.72 13.42 -4.92
CA PHE A 109 -3.11 13.52 -5.38
C PHE A 109 -3.30 12.84 -6.74
N GLU A 110 -2.41 13.10 -7.70
CA GLU A 110 -2.43 12.44 -9.01
C GLU A 110 -2.24 10.93 -8.90
N LEU A 111 -1.39 10.46 -7.97
CA LEU A 111 -1.17 9.03 -7.75
C LEU A 111 -2.41 8.30 -7.18
N ALA A 112 -3.31 9.03 -6.52
CA ALA A 112 -4.49 8.46 -5.87
C ALA A 112 -5.72 8.34 -6.79
N GLN A 113 -5.68 8.93 -8.00
CA GLN A 113 -6.75 8.84 -9.00
C GLN A 113 -6.74 7.50 -9.75
#